data_AF-A0A6V8EY07-F1
#
_entry.id   AF-A0A6V8EY07-F1
#
_cell.length_a   1.000
_cell.length_b   1.000
_cell.length_c   1.000
_cell.angle_alpha   90.00
_cell.angle_beta   90.00
_cell.angle_gamma   90.00
#
_symmetry.space_group_name_H-M   'P 1'
#
loop_
_entity.id
_entity.type
_entity.pdbx_description
1 polymer ?
#
loop_
_entity_poly.entity_id
_entity_poly.type
_entity_poly.pdbx_seq_one_letter_code
_entity_poly.pdbx_strand_id
1 'polypeptide(L)'
;MKTRIFILVEGEDDVRFFGRIIKPLFISLYDSVEIIPYACIKRTKVDNFLKSIRLMKNDYIFVADIDNEQSVRDKKQVLYSHFSHIDGGSIIVVIKEIESWYYAGLTPESVHDLEVPELALTDDLIKEDFNNLIPKKFDSRIDFMFEILKYFSIDTARKKNHSFRFFLERYHLEDPVGEHANQ
;
A
#
# COMPACT_ATOMS: atom_id res chain seq x y z
N MET A 1 2.34 -26.89 7.29
CA MET A 1 3.28 -26.27 6.34
C MET A 1 3.41 -24.82 6.76
N LYS A 2 4.62 -24.22 6.71
CA LYS A 2 4.76 -22.81 7.06
C LYS A 2 4.13 -21.95 5.95
N THR A 3 3.15 -21.11 6.25
CA THR A 3 2.49 -20.24 5.28
C THR A 3 3.28 -18.95 5.14
N ARG A 4 3.59 -18.54 3.90
CA ARG A 4 4.33 -17.31 3.62
C ARG A 4 3.57 -16.48 2.61
N ILE A 5 3.60 -15.17 2.82
CA ILE A 5 3.11 -14.19 1.86
C ILE A 5 4.23 -13.22 1.47
N PHE A 6 4.34 -12.97 0.18
CA PHE A 6 5.25 -11.98 -0.38
C PHE A 6 4.46 -10.78 -0.90
N ILE A 7 4.76 -9.58 -0.43
CA ILE A 7 4.14 -8.33 -0.89
C ILE A 7 5.16 -7.62 -1.78
N LEU A 8 4.95 -7.71 -3.09
CA LEU A 8 5.79 -7.06 -4.09
C LEU A 8 5.25 -5.64 -4.31
N VAL A 9 6.11 -4.64 -4.14
CA VAL A 9 5.77 -3.21 -4.24
C VAL A 9 6.74 -2.47 -5.16
N GLU A 10 6.37 -1.28 -5.66
CA GLU A 10 7.18 -0.59 -6.66
C GLU A 10 8.45 0.03 -6.06
N GLY A 11 8.31 0.89 -5.06
CA GLY A 11 9.42 1.68 -4.52
C GLY A 11 9.60 1.61 -3.01
N GLU A 12 10.56 2.40 -2.53
CA GLU A 12 10.89 2.48 -1.10
C GLU A 12 9.79 3.15 -0.26
N ASP A 13 9.03 4.06 -0.86
CA ASP A 13 7.90 4.72 -0.21
C ASP A 13 6.79 3.71 0.13
N ASP A 14 6.53 2.78 -0.79
CA ASP A 14 5.66 1.63 -0.59
C ASP A 14 6.22 0.69 0.47
N VAL A 15 7.52 0.35 0.41
CA VAL A 15 8.15 -0.54 1.40
C VAL A 15 7.93 -0.01 2.81
N ARG A 16 8.08 1.31 3.02
CA ARG A 16 7.84 1.94 4.32
C ARG A 16 6.37 1.83 4.74
N PHE A 17 5.45 2.16 3.84
CA PHE A 17 4.01 2.10 4.13
C PHE A 17 3.56 0.69 4.46
N PHE A 18 3.84 -0.26 3.56
CA PHE A 18 3.49 -1.65 3.73
C PHE A 18 4.20 -2.25 4.93
N GLY A 19 5.45 -1.87 5.22
CA GLY A 19 6.18 -2.34 6.38
C GLY A 19 5.58 -1.89 7.70
N ARG A 20 5.12 -0.63 7.77
CA ARG A 20 4.64 -0.03 9.01
C ARG A 20 3.15 -0.27 9.27
N ILE A 21 2.33 -0.26 8.22
CA ILE A 21 0.87 -0.30 8.32
C ILE A 21 0.33 -1.67 7.93
N ILE A 22 0.69 -2.18 6.74
CA ILE A 22 0.05 -3.37 6.17
C ILE A 22 0.59 -4.68 6.74
N LYS A 23 1.91 -4.80 6.87
CA LYS A 23 2.57 -6.01 7.35
C LYS A 23 2.07 -6.45 8.73
N PRO A 24 1.89 -5.57 9.73
CA PRO A 24 1.27 -5.94 10.99
C PRO A 24 -0.09 -6.65 10.86
N LEU A 25 -0.89 -6.29 9.86
CA LEU A 25 -2.21 -6.89 9.60
C LEU A 25 -2.12 -8.34 9.09
N PHE A 26 -0.98 -8.71 8.48
CA PHE A 26 -0.75 -10.05 7.94
C PHE A 26 0.02 -10.98 8.88
N ILE A 27 0.71 -10.46 9.90
CA ILE A 27 1.55 -11.28 10.80
C ILE A 27 0.72 -12.30 11.59
N SER A 28 -0.55 -12.01 11.89
CA SER A 28 -1.46 -12.97 12.54
C SER A 28 -1.96 -14.08 11.59
N LEU A 29 -1.89 -13.85 10.28
CA LEU A 29 -2.43 -14.73 9.24
C LEU A 29 -1.37 -15.62 8.59
N TYR A 30 -0.09 -15.22 8.66
CA TYR A 30 1.02 -15.88 7.99
C TYR A 30 2.23 -16.07 8.91
N ASP A 31 2.92 -17.20 8.77
CA ASP A 31 4.17 -17.44 9.51
C ASP A 31 5.31 -16.50 9.08
N SER A 32 5.24 -15.95 7.87
CA SER A 32 6.22 -14.99 7.33
C SER A 32 5.56 -14.02 6.35
N VAL A 33 5.85 -12.73 6.54
CA VAL A 33 5.43 -11.63 5.66
C VAL A 33 6.68 -10.90 5.16
N GLU A 34 6.98 -11.05 3.88
CA GLU A 34 8.14 -10.43 3.23
C GLU A 34 7.70 -9.34 2.24
N ILE A 35 8.33 -8.17 2.30
CA ILE A 35 8.06 -7.05 1.39
C ILE A 35 9.24 -6.91 0.45
N ILE A 36 8.98 -6.84 -0.86
CA ILE A 36 10.01 -6.87 -1.89
C ILE A 36 9.80 -5.70 -2.86
N PRO A 37 10.67 -4.67 -2.86
CA PRO A 37 10.64 -3.61 -3.86
C PRO A 37 11.11 -4.17 -5.21
N TYR A 38 10.22 -4.24 -6.19
CA TYR A 38 10.50 -4.88 -7.47
C TYR A 38 10.98 -3.93 -8.55
N ALA A 39 10.77 -2.61 -8.46
CA ALA A 39 11.13 -1.69 -9.54
C ALA A 39 12.64 -1.64 -9.80
N CYS A 40 13.46 -1.85 -8.77
CA CYS A 40 14.92 -1.93 -8.90
C CYS A 40 15.42 -3.32 -9.34
N ILE A 41 14.54 -4.31 -9.46
CA ILE A 41 14.88 -5.69 -9.82
C ILE A 41 14.65 -5.88 -11.32
N LYS A 42 15.60 -6.51 -12.01
CA LYS A 42 15.43 -6.88 -13.42
C LYS A 42 14.11 -7.65 -13.59
N ARG A 43 13.25 -7.20 -14.51
CA ARG A 43 11.93 -7.80 -14.80
C ARG A 43 11.94 -9.33 -14.89
N THR A 44 12.92 -9.91 -15.57
CA THR A 44 13.05 -11.37 -15.69
C THR A 44 13.31 -12.08 -14.35
N LYS A 45 13.99 -11.44 -13.41
CA LYS A 45 14.18 -11.96 -12.05
C LYS A 45 12.88 -11.89 -11.25
N VAL A 46 12.12 -10.81 -11.38
CA VAL A 46 10.79 -10.69 -10.74
C VAL A 46 9.85 -11.78 -11.29
N ASP A 47 9.80 -11.96 -12.61
CA ASP A 47 8.95 -13.00 -13.21
C ASP A 47 9.34 -14.42 -12.78
N ASN A 48 10.64 -14.72 -12.71
CA ASN A 48 11.13 -15.99 -12.18
C ASN A 48 10.80 -16.16 -10.70
N PHE A 49 10.84 -15.08 -9.91
CA PHE A 49 10.48 -15.11 -8.51
C PHE A 49 8.99 -15.40 -8.31
N LEU A 50 8.11 -14.77 -9.10
CA LEU A 50 6.68 -15.09 -9.14
C LEU A 50 6.42 -16.56 -9.47
N LYS A 51 7.16 -17.11 -10.44
CA LYS A 51 7.13 -18.54 -10.75
C LYS A 51 7.50 -19.40 -9.54
N SER A 52 8.58 -19.05 -8.84
CA SER A 52 9.03 -19.78 -7.64
C SER A 52 8.01 -19.74 -6.51
N ILE A 53 7.39 -18.59 -6.23
CA ILE A 53 6.33 -18.45 -5.22
C ILE A 53 5.20 -19.45 -5.49
N ARG A 54 4.71 -19.48 -6.74
CA ARG A 54 3.63 -20.38 -7.17
C ARG A 54 4.00 -21.86 -7.05
N LEU A 55 5.21 -22.24 -7.48
CA LEU A 55 5.70 -23.63 -7.36
C LEU A 55 5.81 -24.09 -5.90
N MET A 56 6.17 -23.17 -5.00
CA MET A 56 6.29 -23.43 -3.57
C MET A 56 4.94 -23.34 -2.82
N LYS A 57 3.85 -23.03 -3.52
CA LYS A 57 2.50 -22.82 -2.94
C LYS A 57 2.49 -21.76 -1.83
N ASN A 58 3.28 -20.71 -1.99
CA ASN A 58 3.20 -19.51 -1.16
C ASN A 58 2.27 -18.48 -1.80
N ASP A 59 1.75 -17.57 -0.99
CA ASP A 59 0.90 -16.49 -1.46
C ASP A 59 1.72 -15.26 -1.82
N TYR A 60 1.16 -14.39 -2.66
CA TYR A 60 1.73 -13.07 -2.88
C TYR A 60 0.68 -12.02 -3.23
N ILE A 61 1.07 -10.77 -3.03
CA ILE A 61 0.35 -9.59 -3.48
C ILE A 61 1.30 -8.83 -4.38
N PHE A 62 0.84 -8.45 -5.57
CA PHE A 62 1.58 -7.62 -6.50
C PHE A 62 0.92 -6.25 -6.56
N VAL A 63 1.55 -5.26 -5.93
CA VAL A 63 1.05 -3.89 -5.82
C VAL A 63 1.67 -3.06 -6.92
N ALA A 64 0.86 -2.32 -7.65
CA ALA A 64 1.33 -1.35 -8.63
C ALA A 64 0.47 -0.09 -8.59
N ASP A 65 1.07 1.06 -8.83
CA ASP A 65 0.31 2.30 -9.00
C ASP A 65 -0.43 2.28 -10.35
N ILE A 66 -1.53 3.01 -10.49
CA ILE A 66 -2.23 3.10 -11.78
C ILE A 66 -1.47 3.98 -12.78
N ASP A 67 -0.64 4.91 -12.29
CA ASP A 67 0.09 5.90 -13.08
C ASP A 67 -0.85 6.66 -14.05
N ASN A 68 -0.53 6.58 -15.35
CA ASN A 68 -1.25 7.22 -16.46
C ASN A 68 -2.30 6.29 -17.11
N GLU A 69 -2.50 5.07 -16.59
CA GLU A 69 -3.44 4.13 -17.18
C GLU A 69 -4.89 4.55 -16.92
N GLN A 70 -5.75 4.38 -17.92
CA GLN A 70 -7.14 4.84 -17.87
C GLN A 70 -8.02 4.02 -16.92
N SER A 71 -7.60 2.78 -16.62
CA SER A 71 -8.34 1.90 -15.73
C SER A 71 -7.45 0.83 -15.10
N VAL A 72 -7.95 0.24 -13.99
CA VAL A 72 -7.34 -0.94 -13.36
C VAL A 72 -7.16 -2.10 -14.35
N ARG A 73 -8.10 -2.24 -15.31
CA ARG A 73 -8.02 -3.27 -16.35
C ARG A 73 -6.84 -3.03 -17.28
N ASP A 74 -6.63 -1.78 -17.69
CA ASP A 74 -5.54 -1.42 -18.59
C ASP A 74 -4.18 -1.62 -17.90
N LYS A 75 -4.06 -1.19 -16.64
CA LYS A 75 -2.86 -1.47 -15.83
C LYS A 75 -2.59 -2.98 -15.69
N LYS A 76 -3.62 -3.80 -15.42
CA LYS A 76 -3.46 -5.26 -15.38
C LYS A 76 -2.97 -5.83 -16.72
N GLN A 77 -3.46 -5.30 -17.85
CA GLN A 77 -3.02 -5.74 -19.18
C GLN A 77 -1.54 -5.42 -19.44
N VAL A 78 -1.07 -4.25 -19.01
CA VAL A 78 0.36 -3.90 -19.03
C VAL A 78 1.16 -4.88 -18.18
N LEU A 79 0.72 -5.17 -16.95
CA LEU A 79 1.41 -6.11 -16.06
C LEU A 79 1.48 -7.53 -16.65
N TYR A 80 0.41 -8.03 -17.28
CA TYR A 80 0.44 -9.32 -17.97
C TYR A 80 1.43 -9.36 -19.14
N SER A 81 1.64 -8.24 -19.83
CA SER A 81 2.63 -8.16 -20.90
C SER A 81 4.08 -8.20 -20.38
N HIS A 82 4.28 -7.79 -19.12
CA HIS A 82 5.60 -7.72 -18.49
C HIS A 82 5.96 -8.98 -17.71
N PHE A 83 4.98 -9.65 -17.12
CA PHE A 83 5.16 -10.78 -16.24
C PHE A 83 4.28 -11.95 -16.68
N SER A 84 4.90 -12.99 -17.23
CA SER A 84 4.20 -14.18 -17.72
C SER A 84 3.66 -15.08 -16.61
N HIS A 85 4.23 -14.98 -15.40
CA HIS A 85 3.86 -15.83 -14.26
C HIS A 85 2.94 -15.14 -13.25
N ILE A 86 2.59 -13.87 -13.49
CA ILE A 86 1.69 -13.10 -12.62
C ILE A 86 0.26 -13.64 -12.69
N ASP A 87 -0.43 -13.58 -11.56
CA ASP A 87 -1.82 -13.98 -11.39
C ASP A 87 -2.67 -12.73 -11.14
N GLY A 88 -3.73 -12.58 -11.93
CA GLY A 88 -4.63 -11.43 -11.88
C GLY A 88 -5.35 -11.24 -10.56
N GLY A 89 -5.61 -12.34 -9.86
CA GLY A 89 -6.22 -12.31 -8.53
C GLY A 89 -5.29 -11.72 -7.48
N SER A 90 -3.98 -11.85 -7.69
CA SER A 90 -2.94 -11.39 -6.76
C SER A 90 -2.53 -9.93 -7.01
N ILE A 91 -3.05 -9.28 -8.06
CA ILE A 91 -2.73 -7.88 -8.40
C ILE A 91 -3.66 -6.91 -7.66
N ILE A 92 -3.04 -5.98 -6.95
CA ILE A 92 -3.66 -4.77 -6.39
C ILE A 92 -3.15 -3.57 -7.15
N VAL A 93 -4.08 -2.74 -7.63
CA VAL A 93 -3.75 -1.45 -8.23
C VAL A 93 -4.13 -0.37 -7.24
N VAL A 94 -3.14 0.42 -6.81
CA VAL A 94 -3.36 1.63 -6.02
C VAL A 94 -3.88 2.71 -6.98
N ILE A 95 -5.01 3.33 -6.63
CA ILE A 95 -5.59 4.37 -7.49
C ILE A 95 -4.82 5.67 -7.24
N LYS A 96 -4.40 6.29 -8.36
CA LYS A 96 -3.36 7.33 -8.44
C LYS A 96 -2.00 6.81 -7.98
N GLU A 97 -1.62 7.04 -6.74
CA GLU A 97 -0.29 6.71 -6.20
C GLU A 97 -0.37 6.44 -4.68
N ILE A 98 0.65 5.81 -4.10
CA ILE A 98 0.71 5.45 -2.68
C ILE A 98 0.58 6.64 -1.72
N GLU A 99 0.94 7.85 -2.15
CA GLU A 99 0.79 9.10 -1.39
C GLU A 99 -0.65 9.36 -0.95
N SER A 100 -1.62 8.96 -1.78
CA SER A 100 -3.04 9.01 -1.44
C SER A 100 -3.35 8.17 -0.19
N TRP A 101 -2.72 7.00 -0.05
CA TRP A 101 -2.89 6.13 1.11
C TRP A 101 -2.25 6.73 2.36
N TYR A 102 -1.04 7.30 2.26
CA TYR A 102 -0.40 8.00 3.37
C TYR A 102 -1.34 9.07 3.96
N TYR A 103 -1.89 9.94 3.12
CA TYR A 103 -2.75 11.02 3.58
C TYR A 103 -4.11 10.53 4.10
N ALA A 104 -4.61 9.40 3.58
CA ALA A 104 -5.91 8.85 3.95
C ALA A 104 -6.02 8.54 5.44
N GLY A 105 -4.92 8.15 6.09
CA GLY A 105 -4.91 7.77 7.50
C GLY A 105 -4.98 8.93 8.49
N LEU A 106 -4.89 10.18 8.02
CA LEU A 106 -4.92 11.35 8.90
C LEU A 106 -6.33 11.63 9.43
N THR A 107 -6.48 11.53 10.75
CA THR A 107 -7.63 11.97 11.54
C THR A 107 -7.65 13.50 11.69
N PRO A 108 -8.79 14.12 12.04
CA PRO A 108 -8.86 15.56 12.28
C PRO A 108 -7.82 16.06 13.29
N GLU A 109 -7.53 15.28 14.32
CA GLU A 109 -6.51 15.59 15.33
C GLU A 109 -5.12 15.60 14.71
N SER A 110 -4.76 14.55 13.97
CA SER A 110 -3.44 14.47 13.32
C SER A 110 -3.24 15.51 12.21
N VAL A 111 -4.32 15.90 11.51
CA VAL A 111 -4.30 16.98 10.52
C VAL A 111 -3.91 18.30 11.20
N HIS A 112 -4.49 18.58 12.36
CA HIS A 112 -4.14 19.75 13.17
C HIS A 112 -2.69 19.69 13.67
N ASP A 113 -2.26 18.57 14.24
CA ASP A 113 -0.91 18.41 14.79
C ASP A 113 0.19 18.51 13.70
N LEU A 114 -0.09 17.97 12.52
CA LEU A 114 0.82 18.05 11.38
C LEU A 114 0.75 19.41 10.67
N GLU A 115 -0.23 20.26 10.96
CA GLU A 115 -0.48 21.56 10.30
C GLU A 115 -0.73 21.43 8.79
N VAL A 116 -1.54 20.44 8.41
CA VAL A 116 -1.90 20.16 7.01
C VAL A 116 -3.41 20.39 6.80
N PRO A 117 -3.90 20.58 5.56
CA PRO A 117 -5.32 20.77 5.34
C PRO A 117 -6.13 19.47 5.47
N GLU A 118 -7.35 19.55 5.97
CA GLU A 118 -8.22 18.38 5.99
C GLU A 118 -8.72 18.06 4.57
N LEU A 119 -8.57 16.80 4.15
CA LEU A 119 -9.14 16.28 2.91
C LEU A 119 -10.24 15.27 3.24
N ALA A 120 -11.41 15.43 2.63
CA ALA A 120 -12.54 14.52 2.84
C ALA A 120 -12.33 13.16 2.13
N LEU A 121 -11.76 13.19 0.93
CA LEU A 121 -11.36 12.02 0.15
C LEU A 121 -9.94 12.24 -0.37
N THR A 122 -9.23 11.15 -0.64
CA THR A 122 -7.82 11.17 -1.07
C THR A 122 -7.57 10.43 -2.37
N ASP A 123 -8.60 9.81 -2.98
CA ASP A 123 -8.49 8.99 -4.18
C ASP A 123 -7.82 9.68 -5.37
N ASP A 124 -7.98 11.00 -5.47
CA ASP A 124 -7.42 11.81 -6.56
C ASP A 124 -6.11 12.52 -6.18
N LEU A 125 -5.60 12.32 -4.96
CA LEU A 125 -4.36 12.93 -4.50
C LEU A 125 -3.16 12.33 -5.22
N ILE A 126 -2.49 13.13 -6.05
CA ILE A 126 -1.23 12.76 -6.71
C ILE A 126 -0.02 13.24 -5.91
N LYS A 127 1.16 12.74 -6.25
CA LYS A 127 2.46 13.06 -5.64
C LYS A 127 2.78 14.54 -5.66
N GLU A 128 2.44 15.24 -6.74
CA GLU A 128 2.66 16.68 -6.83
C GLU A 128 1.80 17.44 -5.80
N ASP A 129 0.52 17.08 -5.67
CA ASP A 129 -0.37 17.63 -4.65
C ASP A 129 0.15 17.30 -3.26
N PHE A 130 0.47 16.04 -2.99
CA PHE A 130 1.04 15.60 -1.71
C PHE A 130 2.29 16.41 -1.34
N ASN A 131 3.19 16.65 -2.29
CA ASN A 131 4.40 17.45 -2.07
C ASN A 131 4.09 18.91 -1.73
N ASN A 132 3.04 19.48 -2.33
CA ASN A 132 2.59 20.84 -2.03
C ASN A 132 1.93 20.95 -0.64
N LEU A 133 1.41 19.83 -0.10
CA LEU A 133 0.83 19.78 1.23
C LEU A 133 1.88 19.77 2.34
N ILE A 134 3.16 19.48 2.04
CA ILE A 134 4.22 19.33 3.04
C ILE A 134 4.49 20.68 3.73
N PRO A 135 4.25 20.78 5.04
CA PRO A 135 4.55 22.00 5.79
C PRO A 135 6.06 22.26 5.85
N LYS A 136 6.44 23.54 5.86
CA LYS A 136 7.86 23.98 5.86
C LYS A 136 8.66 23.52 7.09
N LYS A 137 8.01 23.02 8.14
CA LYS A 137 8.65 22.51 9.35
C LYS A 137 9.33 21.15 9.16
N PHE A 138 8.98 20.41 8.11
CA PHE A 138 9.60 19.12 7.81
C PHE A 138 10.82 19.31 6.92
N ASP A 139 11.90 18.61 7.24
CA ASP A 139 13.19 18.74 6.53
C ASP A 139 13.16 18.06 5.16
N SER A 140 12.25 17.11 4.97
CA SER A 140 12.08 16.39 3.70
C SER A 140 10.71 15.73 3.58
N ARG A 141 10.37 15.29 2.36
CA ARG A 141 9.22 14.41 2.10
C ARG A 141 9.25 13.13 2.93
N ILE A 142 10.43 12.52 3.08
CA ILE A 142 10.59 11.28 3.84
C ILE A 142 10.28 11.52 5.32
N ASP A 143 10.76 12.63 5.88
CA ASP A 143 10.49 13.04 7.26
C ASP A 143 8.98 13.21 7.50
N PHE A 144 8.31 13.97 6.63
CA PHE A 144 6.86 14.13 6.69
C PHE A 144 6.10 12.80 6.60
N MET A 145 6.50 11.90 5.69
CA MET A 145 5.89 10.58 5.57
C MET A 145 6.07 9.73 6.82
N PHE A 146 7.24 9.79 7.48
CA PHE A 146 7.45 9.10 8.76
C PHE A 146 6.54 9.64 9.85
N GLU A 147 6.34 10.96 9.90
CA GLU A 147 5.44 11.58 10.87
C GLU A 147 3.99 11.17 10.63
N ILE A 148 3.50 11.18 9.39
CA ILE A 148 2.17 10.64 9.04
C ILE A 148 2.00 9.21 9.57
N LEU A 149 2.99 8.34 9.36
CA LEU A 149 2.91 6.94 9.77
C LEU A 149 2.79 6.73 11.29
N LYS A 150 3.15 7.72 12.12
CA LYS A 150 2.98 7.65 13.57
C LYS A 150 1.52 7.86 13.99
N TYR A 151 0.77 8.63 13.22
CA TYR A 151 -0.63 9.00 13.49
C TYR A 151 -1.64 8.21 12.64
N PHE A 152 -1.15 7.27 11.82
CA PHE A 152 -1.96 6.63 10.82
C PHE A 152 -3.12 5.82 11.41
N SER A 153 -4.35 6.18 11.06
CA SER A 153 -5.57 5.43 11.42
C SER A 153 -6.08 4.61 10.24
N ILE A 154 -6.16 3.29 10.41
CA ILE A 154 -6.69 2.35 9.41
C ILE A 154 -8.16 2.64 9.13
N ASP A 155 -8.96 2.89 10.17
CA ASP A 155 -10.39 3.20 10.05
C ASP A 155 -10.63 4.50 9.28
N THR A 156 -9.80 5.51 9.52
CA THR A 156 -9.88 6.79 8.81
C THR A 156 -9.47 6.61 7.34
N ALA A 157 -8.37 5.88 7.09
CA ALA A 157 -7.94 5.57 5.72
C ALA A 157 -8.99 4.76 4.94
N ARG A 158 -9.64 3.79 5.58
CA ARG A 158 -10.74 3.00 5.00
C ARG A 158 -11.93 3.86 4.57
N LYS A 159 -12.19 4.98 5.25
CA LYS A 159 -13.28 5.92 4.91
C LYS A 159 -12.86 6.90 3.81
N LYS A 160 -11.60 7.33 3.79
CA LYS A 160 -11.09 8.40 2.93
C LYS A 160 -10.49 7.95 1.60
N ASN A 161 -10.23 6.66 1.40
CA ASN A 161 -9.63 6.15 0.18
C ASN A 161 -10.26 4.81 -0.24
N HIS A 162 -10.86 4.78 -1.43
CA HIS A 162 -11.58 3.62 -1.97
C HIS A 162 -10.63 2.47 -2.28
N SER A 163 -9.42 2.75 -2.77
CA SER A 163 -8.45 1.71 -3.12
C SER A 163 -7.81 1.08 -1.88
N PHE A 164 -7.58 1.86 -0.81
CA PHE A 164 -7.18 1.33 0.50
C PHE A 164 -8.29 0.48 1.12
N ARG A 165 -9.55 0.95 1.08
CA ARG A 165 -10.71 0.16 1.53
C ARG A 165 -10.82 -1.16 0.77
N PHE A 166 -10.76 -1.10 -0.56
CA PHE A 166 -10.79 -2.29 -1.42
C PHE A 166 -9.68 -3.27 -1.04
N PHE A 167 -8.47 -2.80 -0.77
CA PHE A 167 -7.37 -3.63 -0.31
C PHE A 167 -7.70 -4.37 0.98
N LEU A 168 -8.19 -3.67 2.01
CA LEU A 168 -8.54 -4.28 3.28
C LEU A 168 -9.67 -5.32 3.13
N GLU A 169 -10.72 -4.98 2.38
CA GLU A 169 -11.86 -5.87 2.14
C GLU A 169 -11.46 -7.13 1.36
N ARG A 170 -10.61 -6.97 0.34
CA ARG A 170 -10.10 -8.04 -0.51
C ARG A 170 -9.38 -9.13 0.29
N TYR A 171 -8.66 -8.73 1.34
CA TYR A 171 -7.83 -9.63 2.16
C TYR A 171 -8.41 -9.86 3.56
N HIS A 172 -9.64 -9.41 3.83
CA HIS A 172 -10.32 -9.54 5.11
C HIS A 172 -9.45 -9.05 6.29
N LEU A 173 -8.79 -7.90 6.10
CA LEU A 173 -7.91 -7.31 7.10
C LEU A 173 -8.69 -6.38 8.03
N GLU A 174 -8.50 -6.58 9.32
CA GLU A 174 -9.08 -5.76 10.38
C GLU A 174 -7.98 -5.05 11.16
N ASP A 175 -8.34 -3.92 11.79
CA ASP A 175 -7.42 -3.19 12.65
C ASP A 175 -7.17 -4.02 13.93
N PRO A 176 -5.92 -4.45 14.21
CA PRO A 176 -5.61 -5.24 15.40
C PRO A 176 -5.85 -4.49 16.72
N VAL A 177 -6.03 -3.16 16.70
CA VAL A 177 -6.30 -2.34 17.90
C VAL A 177 -7.82 -2.19 18.16
N GLY A 178 -8.67 -2.61 17.23
CA GLY A 178 -10.14 -2.47 17.30
C GLY A 178 -10.88 -3.39 18.28
N GLU A 179 -10.21 -4.39 18.89
CA GLU A 179 -10.85 -5.35 19.79
C GLU A 179 -11.11 -4.82 21.23
N HIS A 180 -10.75 -3.58 21.56
CA HIS A 180 -10.95 -3.02 22.91
C HIS A 180 -12.11 -2.04 23.06
N ALA A 181 -12.98 -1.87 22.06
CA ALA A 181 -14.12 -0.95 22.15
C ALA A 181 -15.47 -1.62 22.49
N ASN A 182 -15.52 -2.94 22.74
CA ASN A 182 -16.74 -3.63 23.15
C ASN A 182 -16.45 -4.67 24.26
N GLN A 183 -16.21 -4.21 25.48
CA GLN A 183 -16.51 -4.94 26.72
C GLN A 183 -17.05 -3.96 27.77
#